data_AF-A0A822C4H7-F1
#
_entry.id   AF-A0A822C4H7-F1
#
_cell.length_a   1.000
_cell.length_b   1.000
_cell.length_c   1.000
_cell.angle_alpha   90.00
_cell.angle_beta   90.00
_cell.angle_gamma   90.00
#
_symmetry.space_group_name_H-M   'P 1'
#
loop_
_entity.id
_entity.type
_entity.pdbx_description
1 polymer ?
#
loop_
_entity_poly.entity_id
_entity_poly.type
_entity_poly.pdbx_seq_one_letter_code
_entity_poly.pdbx_strand_id
1 'polypeptide(L)'
;MATPIPPTDHFHTKFDDMTVEIFCLVWLDANINETRDTERKLRSIINHLKKFQDVKECQKFIEERSKDERVVMIVSGRLGREIVPSIHKFRQVISIYVYCMDKEGNEKWARNFAKVKAVCVDLDELIVRITADHRIQKKVEEPLSINIFTTSPSSGKSTTGLNGQFVFSQVLIDCLLRLKYTKEDKKELIELCKQQYQGNSFELNNIREFQQDYSSNNVLWWYSRETFFYKTLNAALRKQDIHFMLLFRAYILDIHRQLKAHQAKHSLRVYRSQMILNDELKTLKENRGQFISINSFFSTSTDKQQALSFLNATNDTDNLVPVLFEIDANPNVAITKPFADISSQCEYKDECEVLFMLGSIFRLDNIKRSSDGQVWIIQMTFCSDDEHDLRQVLMDMKEQFISGETSLQTLGKILWEMGKPNLAEKYFIRLLEQLPANDSLRRHLYQDLGRLASHVGDLDKSMEWRQKALDFKKQSQPAGSSSTRQTTNIK
;
A
#
# COMPACT_ATOMS: atom_id res chain seq x y z
N MET A 1 8.96 44.15 -25.17
CA MET A 1 7.67 43.50 -25.41
C MET A 1 7.88 42.01 -25.28
N ALA A 2 7.45 41.45 -24.15
CA ALA A 2 7.61 40.03 -23.83
C ALA A 2 6.52 39.23 -24.52
N THR A 3 6.92 38.28 -25.37
CA THR A 3 6.03 37.26 -25.93
C THR A 3 5.69 36.24 -24.85
N PRO A 4 4.41 35.88 -24.64
CA PRO A 4 4.04 34.86 -23.67
C PRO A 4 4.49 33.48 -24.15
N ILE A 5 5.18 32.75 -23.28
CA ILE A 5 5.45 31.32 -23.44
C ILE A 5 4.10 30.60 -23.27
N PRO A 6 3.66 29.75 -24.22
CA PRO A 6 2.41 29.03 -24.07
C PRO A 6 2.52 27.99 -22.94
N PRO A 7 1.43 27.72 -22.21
CA PRO A 7 1.44 26.73 -21.14
C PRO A 7 1.71 25.36 -21.76
N THR A 8 2.88 24.79 -21.47
CA THR A 8 3.21 23.42 -21.82
C THR A 8 2.23 22.48 -21.13
N ASP A 9 1.61 21.64 -21.94
CA ASP A 9 0.62 20.63 -21.59
C ASP A 9 0.88 20.01 -20.22
N HIS A 10 -0.10 20.19 -19.34
CA HIS A 10 -0.28 19.31 -18.20
C HIS A 10 -0.22 17.86 -18.72
N PHE A 11 0.78 17.11 -18.27
CA PHE A 11 0.80 15.65 -18.36
C PHE A 11 -0.44 15.12 -17.63
N HIS A 12 -1.57 15.11 -18.31
CA HIS A 12 -2.71 14.26 -18.01
C HIS A 12 -2.26 12.82 -18.27
N THR A 13 -1.55 12.24 -17.30
CA THR A 13 -1.64 10.80 -17.09
C THR A 13 -3.12 10.49 -17.00
N LYS A 14 -3.64 9.73 -17.97
CA LYS A 14 -5.01 9.19 -17.94
C LYS A 14 -5.24 8.55 -16.57
N PHE A 15 -5.97 9.27 -15.72
CA PHE A 15 -6.39 8.88 -14.37
C PHE A 15 -7.56 7.87 -14.42
N ASP A 16 -7.67 7.10 -15.50
CA ASP A 16 -8.92 6.41 -15.87
C ASP A 16 -9.03 4.97 -15.33
N ASP A 17 -8.12 4.57 -14.43
CA ASP A 17 -8.22 3.29 -13.70
C ASP A 17 -7.87 3.46 -12.20
N MET A 18 -8.46 4.49 -11.60
CA MET A 18 -8.25 4.98 -10.23
C MET A 18 -8.95 4.15 -9.13
N THR A 19 -9.11 2.84 -9.27
CA THR A 19 -9.55 2.02 -8.13
C THR A 19 -8.34 1.58 -7.31
N VAL A 20 -8.05 2.33 -6.24
CA VAL A 20 -7.01 1.98 -5.27
C VAL A 20 -7.44 0.75 -4.44
N GLU A 21 -8.75 0.59 -4.22
CA GLU A 21 -9.34 -0.54 -3.48
C GLU A 21 -9.37 -1.84 -4.31
N ILE A 22 -9.14 -2.97 -3.63
CA ILE A 22 -9.16 -4.31 -4.23
C ILE A 22 -10.59 -4.82 -4.42
N PHE A 23 -11.53 -4.30 -3.63
CA PHE A 23 -12.91 -4.77 -3.59
C PHE A 23 -13.83 -3.94 -4.48
N CYS A 24 -14.69 -4.63 -5.23
CA CYS A 24 -15.74 -4.08 -6.06
C CYS A 24 -17.07 -4.68 -5.61
N LEU A 25 -18.08 -3.85 -5.45
CA LEU A 25 -19.44 -4.28 -5.20
C LEU A 25 -20.24 -4.22 -6.50
N VAL A 26 -20.85 -5.35 -6.87
CA VAL A 26 -21.69 -5.48 -8.08
C VAL A 26 -23.12 -5.75 -7.67
N TRP A 27 -24.06 -4.94 -8.14
CA TRP A 27 -25.49 -5.17 -7.96
C TRP A 27 -26.15 -5.51 -9.29
N LEU A 28 -26.74 -6.70 -9.40
CA LEU A 28 -27.56 -7.11 -10.54
C LEU A 28 -29.04 -7.25 -10.15
N ASP A 29 -29.86 -6.31 -10.61
CA ASP A 29 -31.31 -6.31 -10.41
C ASP A 29 -32.03 -5.76 -11.65
N ALA A 30 -33.14 -6.39 -12.03
CA ALA A 30 -33.98 -5.94 -13.14
C ALA A 30 -34.68 -4.61 -12.82
N ASN A 31 -34.90 -4.30 -11.53
CA ASN A 31 -35.56 -3.10 -11.06
C ASN A 31 -34.61 -2.26 -10.19
N ILE A 32 -33.68 -1.52 -10.80
CA ILE A 32 -32.81 -0.56 -10.07
C ILE A 32 -33.58 0.71 -9.63
N ASN A 33 -34.82 0.58 -9.18
CA ASN A 33 -35.59 1.68 -8.57
C ASN A 33 -35.16 1.89 -7.11
N GLU A 34 -33.85 1.92 -6.88
CA GLU A 34 -33.29 2.04 -5.56
C GLU A 34 -33.15 3.49 -5.12
N THR A 35 -33.41 3.69 -3.83
CA THR A 35 -33.22 4.96 -3.18
C THR A 35 -31.73 5.33 -3.14
N ARG A 36 -31.44 6.63 -3.26
CA ARG A 36 -30.08 7.17 -3.04
C ARG A 36 -29.48 6.75 -1.69
N ASP A 37 -30.33 6.42 -0.72
CA ASP A 37 -29.92 5.97 0.62
C ASP A 37 -29.31 4.57 0.61
N THR A 38 -29.84 3.65 -0.18
CA THR A 38 -29.32 2.28 -0.34
C THR A 38 -27.90 2.31 -0.93
N GLU A 39 -27.71 3.04 -2.03
CA GLU A 39 -26.40 3.23 -2.64
C GLU A 39 -25.41 3.85 -1.65
N ARG A 40 -25.85 4.85 -0.87
CA ARG A 40 -25.01 5.47 0.16
C ARG A 40 -24.56 4.46 1.22
N LYS A 41 -25.47 3.61 1.73
CA LYS A 41 -25.14 2.57 2.73
C LYS A 41 -24.16 1.52 2.18
N LEU A 42 -24.32 1.11 0.92
CA LEU A 42 -23.40 0.15 0.30
C LEU A 42 -22.02 0.76 0.05
N ARG A 43 -21.98 2.02 -0.43
CA ARG A 43 -20.73 2.73 -0.68
C ARG A 43 -19.97 3.12 0.58
N SER A 44 -20.60 3.12 1.76
CA SER A 44 -19.87 3.21 3.03
C SER A 44 -19.08 1.94 3.35
N ILE A 45 -19.49 0.78 2.83
CA ILE A 45 -18.77 -0.49 3.00
C ILE A 45 -17.67 -0.59 1.94
N ILE A 46 -18.06 -0.66 0.67
CA ILE A 46 -17.16 -0.77 -0.50
C ILE A 46 -17.45 0.41 -1.42
N ASN A 47 -16.45 1.28 -1.65
CA ASN A 47 -16.70 2.53 -2.36
C ASN A 47 -17.08 2.31 -3.84
N HIS A 48 -16.48 1.31 -4.48
CA HIS A 48 -16.70 1.00 -5.88
C HIS A 48 -17.95 0.13 -6.08
N LEU A 49 -19.10 0.77 -6.34
CA LEU A 49 -20.36 0.12 -6.66
C LEU A 49 -20.64 0.19 -8.17
N LYS A 50 -20.93 -0.95 -8.79
CA LYS A 50 -21.41 -1.07 -10.17
C LYS A 50 -22.77 -1.75 -10.19
N LYS A 51 -23.70 -1.21 -10.98
CA LYS A 51 -25.08 -1.68 -11.07
C LYS A 51 -25.40 -2.13 -12.48
N PHE A 52 -26.11 -3.24 -12.62
CA PHE A 52 -26.47 -3.86 -13.89
C PHE A 52 -27.94 -4.29 -13.87
N GLN A 53 -28.60 -4.16 -15.02
CA GLN A 53 -29.95 -4.69 -15.27
C GLN A 53 -29.90 -5.96 -16.13
N ASP A 54 -28.85 -6.09 -16.94
CA ASP A 54 -28.67 -7.21 -17.87
C ASP A 54 -27.62 -8.20 -17.35
N VAL A 55 -27.97 -9.49 -17.44
CA VAL A 55 -27.13 -10.60 -16.97
C VAL A 55 -25.85 -10.72 -17.79
N LYS A 56 -25.93 -10.52 -19.13
CA LYS A 56 -24.79 -10.70 -20.02
C LYS A 56 -23.78 -9.57 -19.84
N GLU A 57 -24.24 -8.33 -19.70
CA GLU A 57 -23.38 -7.19 -19.39
C GLU A 57 -22.68 -7.36 -18.04
N CYS A 58 -23.42 -7.79 -17.01
CA CYS A 58 -22.86 -8.08 -15.69
C CYS A 58 -21.82 -9.21 -15.74
N GLN A 59 -22.13 -10.30 -16.45
CA GLN A 59 -21.22 -11.44 -16.57
C GLN A 59 -19.95 -11.02 -17.31
N LYS A 60 -20.07 -10.32 -18.44
CA LYS A 60 -18.93 -9.80 -19.21
C LYS A 60 -18.06 -8.90 -18.35
N PHE A 61 -18.67 -8.00 -17.57
CA PHE A 61 -17.93 -7.13 -16.65
C PHE A 61 -17.08 -7.95 -15.66
N ILE A 62 -17.65 -8.99 -15.04
CA ILE A 62 -16.95 -9.86 -14.09
C ILE A 62 -15.83 -10.67 -14.78
N GLU A 63 -16.07 -11.15 -15.99
CA GLU A 63 -15.11 -11.93 -16.78
C GLU A 63 -13.89 -11.12 -17.21
N GLU A 64 -14.06 -9.83 -17.50
CA GLU A 64 -13.00 -8.91 -17.92
C GLU A 64 -12.13 -8.38 -16.75
N ARG A 65 -12.52 -8.62 -15.49
CA ARG A 65 -11.75 -8.18 -14.31
C ARG A 65 -10.48 -9.01 -14.11
N SER A 66 -9.47 -8.37 -13.52
CA SER A 66 -8.26 -9.07 -13.08
C SER A 66 -8.59 -10.11 -11.98
N LYS A 67 -7.80 -11.19 -11.93
CA LYS A 67 -7.85 -12.18 -10.83
C LYS A 67 -7.43 -11.59 -9.47
N ASP A 68 -6.80 -10.42 -9.48
CA ASP A 68 -6.38 -9.70 -8.27
C ASP A 68 -7.50 -8.84 -7.67
N GLU A 69 -8.57 -8.56 -8.43
CA GLU A 69 -9.75 -7.87 -7.92
C GLU A 69 -10.67 -8.84 -7.14
N ARG A 70 -11.51 -8.26 -6.27
CA ARG A 70 -12.43 -9.00 -5.41
C ARG A 70 -13.85 -8.45 -5.56
N VAL A 71 -14.69 -9.22 -6.22
CA VAL A 71 -16.10 -8.93 -6.47
C VAL A 71 -16.95 -9.51 -5.35
N VAL A 72 -17.67 -8.60 -4.68
CA VAL A 72 -18.81 -8.91 -3.84
C VAL A 72 -20.06 -8.64 -4.66
N MET A 73 -20.95 -9.61 -4.80
CA MET A 73 -22.13 -9.50 -5.66
C MET A 73 -23.42 -9.52 -4.85
N ILE A 74 -24.33 -8.60 -5.16
CA ILE A 74 -25.73 -8.59 -4.75
C ILE A 74 -26.56 -8.91 -5.99
N VAL A 75 -27.48 -9.87 -5.88
CA VAL A 75 -28.30 -10.30 -7.01
C VAL A 75 -29.74 -10.57 -6.60
N SER A 76 -30.69 -10.21 -7.46
CA SER A 76 -32.09 -10.61 -7.27
C SER A 76 -32.27 -12.13 -7.39
N GLY A 77 -33.29 -12.69 -6.73
CA GLY A 77 -33.52 -14.14 -6.72
C GLY A 77 -33.64 -14.78 -8.11
N ARG A 78 -34.34 -14.12 -9.05
CA ARG A 78 -34.49 -14.61 -10.43
C ARG A 78 -33.18 -14.56 -11.20
N LEU A 79 -32.52 -13.39 -11.23
CA LEU A 79 -31.27 -13.22 -11.99
C LEU A 79 -30.13 -14.03 -11.37
N GLY A 80 -30.17 -14.27 -10.05
CA GLY A 80 -29.21 -15.10 -9.33
C GLY A 80 -29.20 -16.55 -9.83
N ARG A 81 -30.38 -17.14 -10.06
CA ARG A 81 -30.48 -18.50 -10.63
C ARG A 81 -29.85 -18.61 -12.02
N GLU A 82 -29.85 -17.52 -12.77
CA GLU A 82 -29.31 -17.47 -14.12
C GLU A 82 -27.78 -17.28 -14.12
N ILE A 83 -27.27 -16.28 -13.39
CA ILE A 83 -25.86 -15.88 -13.45
C ILE A 83 -24.93 -16.66 -12.51
N VAL A 84 -25.41 -17.06 -11.31
CA VAL A 84 -24.53 -17.70 -10.32
C VAL A 84 -23.86 -18.98 -10.86
N PRO A 85 -24.55 -19.87 -11.60
CA PRO A 85 -23.92 -21.04 -12.19
C PRO A 85 -22.76 -20.73 -13.16
N SER A 86 -22.79 -19.60 -13.86
CA SER A 86 -21.71 -19.23 -14.78
C SER A 86 -20.54 -18.54 -14.09
N ILE A 87 -20.79 -17.79 -13.01
CA ILE A 87 -19.75 -16.96 -12.37
C ILE A 87 -19.12 -17.55 -11.11
N HIS A 88 -19.77 -18.50 -10.41
CA HIS A 88 -19.28 -18.98 -9.12
C HIS A 88 -17.87 -19.61 -9.19
N LYS A 89 -17.49 -20.11 -10.36
CA LYS A 89 -16.15 -20.64 -10.64
C LYS A 89 -15.05 -19.59 -10.63
N PHE A 90 -15.36 -18.32 -10.89
CA PHE A 90 -14.36 -17.26 -11.00
C PHE A 90 -13.80 -16.87 -9.64
N ARG A 91 -12.47 -16.86 -9.52
CA ARG A 91 -11.76 -16.49 -8.29
C ARG A 91 -12.10 -15.08 -7.82
N GLN A 92 -12.17 -14.13 -8.75
CA GLN A 92 -12.46 -12.74 -8.41
C GLN A 92 -13.82 -12.60 -7.71
N VAL A 93 -14.79 -13.51 -7.92
CA VAL A 93 -16.04 -13.54 -7.16
C VAL A 93 -15.81 -14.26 -5.83
N ILE A 94 -15.87 -13.51 -4.73
CA ILE A 94 -15.62 -14.06 -3.38
C ILE A 94 -16.89 -14.26 -2.56
N SER A 95 -17.94 -13.49 -2.81
CA SER A 95 -19.20 -13.60 -2.09
C SER A 95 -20.37 -13.11 -2.91
N ILE A 96 -21.47 -13.83 -2.79
CA ILE A 96 -22.73 -13.56 -3.48
C ILE A 96 -23.82 -13.51 -2.43
N TYR A 97 -24.63 -12.46 -2.48
CA TYR A 97 -25.79 -12.25 -1.61
C TYR A 97 -27.03 -12.17 -2.49
N VAL A 98 -28.02 -13.01 -2.18
CA VAL A 98 -29.29 -13.00 -2.90
C VAL A 98 -30.25 -12.10 -2.15
N TYR A 99 -30.66 -11.00 -2.76
CA TYR A 99 -31.63 -10.07 -2.19
C TYR A 99 -32.99 -10.28 -2.85
N CYS A 100 -33.96 -10.85 -2.13
CA CYS A 100 -35.28 -11.16 -2.69
C CYS A 100 -36.35 -11.39 -1.62
N MET A 101 -37.62 -11.16 -1.98
CA MET A 101 -38.76 -11.42 -1.09
C MET A 101 -39.02 -12.92 -0.84
N ASP A 102 -38.80 -13.77 -1.85
CA ASP A 102 -38.98 -15.23 -1.75
C ASP A 102 -37.71 -15.91 -1.21
N LYS A 103 -37.54 -15.88 0.12
CA LYS A 103 -36.37 -16.48 0.79
C LYS A 103 -36.31 -18.00 0.58
N GLU A 104 -37.37 -18.72 0.93
CA GLU A 104 -37.39 -20.19 0.91
C GLU A 104 -37.16 -20.77 -0.49
N GLY A 105 -37.76 -20.16 -1.52
CA GLY A 105 -37.57 -20.61 -2.90
C GLY A 105 -36.14 -20.43 -3.38
N ASN A 106 -35.45 -19.36 -2.93
CA ASN A 106 -34.09 -19.07 -3.36
C ASN A 106 -33.01 -19.75 -2.51
N GLU A 107 -33.28 -20.06 -1.24
CA GLU A 107 -32.38 -20.84 -0.41
C GLU A 107 -32.11 -22.25 -0.97
N LYS A 108 -33.10 -22.87 -1.61
CA LYS A 108 -32.98 -24.23 -2.16
C LYS A 108 -31.85 -24.35 -3.18
N TRP A 109 -31.72 -23.38 -4.10
CA TRP A 109 -30.66 -23.41 -5.10
C TRP A 109 -29.37 -22.76 -4.57
N ALA A 110 -29.48 -21.72 -3.72
CA ALA A 110 -28.33 -21.01 -3.16
C ALA A 110 -27.38 -21.94 -2.39
N ARG A 111 -27.93 -22.91 -1.63
CA ARG A 111 -27.15 -23.89 -0.86
C ARG A 111 -26.21 -24.75 -1.71
N ASN A 112 -26.45 -24.87 -3.02
CA ASN A 112 -25.59 -25.61 -3.93
C ASN A 112 -24.30 -24.84 -4.27
N PHE A 113 -24.21 -23.55 -3.93
CA PHE A 113 -23.09 -22.69 -4.28
C PHE A 113 -22.44 -22.12 -3.02
N ALA A 114 -21.25 -22.61 -2.68
CA ALA A 114 -20.51 -22.19 -1.49
C ALA A 114 -20.20 -20.68 -1.38
N LYS A 115 -20.17 -19.98 -2.53
CA LYS A 115 -19.94 -18.53 -2.58
C LYS A 115 -21.20 -17.72 -2.31
N VAL A 116 -22.38 -18.35 -2.31
CA VAL A 116 -23.61 -17.70 -1.88
C VAL A 116 -23.66 -17.71 -0.36
N LYS A 117 -23.47 -16.53 0.25
CA LYS A 117 -23.29 -16.39 1.70
C LYS A 117 -24.60 -16.23 2.46
N ALA A 118 -25.60 -15.61 1.83
CA ALA A 118 -26.92 -15.43 2.42
C ALA A 118 -28.00 -15.18 1.36
N VAL A 119 -29.24 -15.50 1.73
CA VAL A 119 -30.46 -15.02 1.07
C VAL A 119 -31.16 -14.07 2.05
N CYS A 120 -31.19 -12.79 1.70
CA CYS A 120 -31.70 -11.71 2.53
C CYS A 120 -33.01 -11.18 1.96
N VAL A 121 -33.98 -10.93 2.84
CA VAL A 121 -35.27 -10.31 2.49
C VAL A 121 -35.26 -8.81 2.80
N ASP A 122 -34.45 -8.42 3.78
CA ASP A 122 -34.36 -7.06 4.29
C ASP A 122 -33.01 -6.42 3.92
N LEU A 123 -33.05 -5.12 3.66
CA LEU A 123 -31.86 -4.37 3.27
C LEU A 123 -30.89 -4.21 4.45
N ASP A 124 -31.39 -3.96 5.66
CA ASP A 124 -30.51 -3.77 6.82
C ASP A 124 -29.83 -5.11 7.20
N GLU A 125 -30.54 -6.24 7.08
CA GLU A 125 -29.95 -7.59 7.17
C GLU A 125 -28.79 -7.76 6.16
N LEU A 126 -29.03 -7.39 4.89
CA LEU A 126 -28.03 -7.47 3.83
C LEU A 126 -26.79 -6.61 4.14
N ILE A 127 -27.00 -5.35 4.53
CA ILE A 127 -25.94 -4.40 4.87
C ILE A 127 -25.10 -4.92 6.03
N VAL A 128 -25.73 -5.40 7.12
CA VAL A 128 -25.03 -5.95 8.28
C VAL A 128 -24.18 -7.16 7.87
N ARG A 129 -24.74 -8.05 7.04
CA ARG A 129 -24.04 -9.26 6.61
C ARG A 129 -22.83 -8.95 5.72
N ILE A 130 -23.01 -8.10 4.71
CA ILE A 130 -21.91 -7.67 3.82
C ILE A 130 -20.82 -6.97 4.63
N THR A 131 -21.19 -6.10 5.58
CA THR A 131 -20.22 -5.38 6.43
C THR A 131 -19.36 -6.34 7.24
N ALA A 132 -19.99 -7.31 7.90
CA ALA A 132 -19.28 -8.29 8.73
C ALA A 132 -18.37 -9.19 7.88
N ASP A 133 -18.86 -9.71 6.76
CA ASP A 133 -18.09 -10.60 5.89
C ASP A 133 -16.94 -9.85 5.19
N HIS A 134 -17.18 -8.61 4.74
CA HIS A 134 -16.16 -7.78 4.10
C HIS A 134 -14.98 -7.49 5.03
N ARG A 135 -15.25 -7.21 6.32
CA ARG A 135 -14.23 -7.00 7.34
C ARG A 135 -13.29 -8.21 7.48
N ILE A 136 -13.85 -9.42 7.46
CA ILE A 136 -13.07 -10.66 7.54
C ILE A 136 -12.28 -10.89 6.25
N GLN A 137 -12.96 -10.76 5.10
CA GLN A 137 -12.36 -10.98 3.78
C GLN A 137 -11.18 -10.06 3.53
N LYS A 138 -11.26 -8.79 3.95
CA LYS A 138 -10.17 -7.83 3.85
C LYS A 138 -8.90 -8.32 4.54
N LYS A 139 -9.01 -8.88 5.74
CA LYS A 139 -7.86 -9.40 6.50
C LYS A 139 -7.18 -10.60 5.81
N VAL A 140 -7.96 -11.40 5.09
CA VAL A 140 -7.54 -12.67 4.49
C VAL A 140 -7.12 -12.54 3.03
N GLU A 141 -7.81 -11.72 2.25
CA GLU A 141 -7.65 -11.57 0.80
C GLU A 141 -6.67 -10.48 0.39
N GLU A 142 -6.44 -9.48 1.26
CA GLU A 142 -5.48 -8.42 0.93
C GLU A 142 -4.05 -9.01 0.96
N PRO A 143 -3.30 -8.92 -0.15
CA PRO A 143 -1.95 -9.48 -0.22
C PRO A 143 -0.98 -8.66 0.66
N LEU A 144 0.02 -9.34 1.21
CA LEU A 144 1.12 -8.68 1.91
C LEU A 144 2.18 -8.25 0.90
N SER A 145 2.76 -7.07 1.09
CA SER A 145 3.94 -6.66 0.32
C SER A 145 5.18 -7.26 0.95
N ILE A 146 5.57 -8.46 0.51
CA ILE A 146 6.73 -9.21 1.03
C ILE A 146 7.91 -9.06 0.08
N ASN A 147 9.07 -8.66 0.62
CA ASN A 147 10.35 -8.82 -0.07
C ASN A 147 11.20 -9.87 0.67
N ILE A 148 12.00 -10.63 -0.06
CA ILE A 148 12.87 -11.67 0.50
C ILE A 148 14.33 -11.27 0.32
N PHE A 149 15.12 -11.42 1.38
CA PHE A 149 16.57 -11.26 1.36
C PHE A 149 17.24 -12.63 1.51
N THR A 150 18.08 -12.97 0.54
CA THR A 150 18.74 -14.26 0.40
C THR A 150 20.24 -14.14 0.63
N THR A 151 20.80 -14.94 1.53
CA THR A 151 22.25 -14.96 1.85
C THR A 151 23.06 -15.91 0.95
N SER A 152 22.42 -16.56 -0.03
CA SER A 152 23.06 -17.55 -0.89
C SER A 152 24.05 -16.91 -1.88
N PRO A 153 25.23 -17.50 -2.16
CA PRO A 153 26.21 -16.95 -3.10
C PRO A 153 25.74 -16.88 -4.56
N SER A 154 24.73 -17.68 -4.92
CA SER A 154 24.17 -17.82 -6.28
C SER A 154 23.04 -16.84 -6.60
N SER A 155 22.40 -16.26 -5.59
CA SER A 155 21.42 -15.19 -5.74
C SER A 155 22.17 -13.87 -5.94
N GLY A 156 22.17 -13.38 -7.18
CA GLY A 156 23.03 -12.28 -7.62
C GLY A 156 23.06 -11.09 -6.66
N LYS A 157 24.27 -10.62 -6.36
CA LYS A 157 24.57 -9.36 -5.64
C LYS A 157 24.19 -8.10 -6.44
N SER A 158 23.22 -8.21 -7.35
CA SER A 158 22.78 -7.12 -8.20
C SER A 158 21.86 -6.19 -7.40
N THR A 159 22.08 -4.88 -7.51
CA THR A 159 21.20 -3.83 -6.96
C THR A 159 19.77 -3.91 -7.52
N THR A 160 19.56 -4.65 -8.61
CA THR A 160 18.26 -4.85 -9.28
C THR A 160 17.56 -6.17 -8.93
N GLY A 161 18.19 -7.07 -8.14
CA GLY A 161 17.61 -8.37 -7.75
C GLY A 161 16.73 -8.32 -6.50
N LEU A 162 16.29 -9.49 -6.01
CA LEU A 162 15.45 -9.64 -4.79
C LEU A 162 16.06 -8.95 -3.57
N ASN A 163 17.36 -9.12 -3.35
CA ASN A 163 18.08 -8.47 -2.26
C ASN A 163 18.10 -6.94 -2.42
N GLY A 164 18.20 -6.43 -3.65
CA GLY A 164 18.10 -5.00 -3.94
C GLY A 164 16.75 -4.43 -3.54
N GLN A 165 15.65 -5.09 -3.94
CA GLN A 165 14.29 -4.67 -3.58
C GLN A 165 14.06 -4.65 -2.06
N PHE A 166 14.56 -5.66 -1.35
CA PHE A 166 14.53 -5.70 0.11
C PHE A 166 15.23 -4.48 0.72
N VAL A 167 16.50 -4.26 0.36
CA VAL A 167 17.33 -3.22 0.98
C VAL A 167 16.82 -1.82 0.60
N PHE A 168 16.48 -1.59 -0.67
CA PHE A 168 15.93 -0.30 -1.09
C PHE A 168 14.58 0.02 -0.44
N SER A 169 13.74 -1.00 -0.18
CA SER A 169 12.48 -0.77 0.53
C SER A 169 12.72 -0.30 1.97
N GLN A 170 13.68 -0.91 2.67
CA GLN A 170 14.08 -0.47 4.02
C GLN A 170 14.61 0.97 4.02
N VAL A 171 15.49 1.31 3.08
CA VAL A 171 16.07 2.66 2.93
C VAL A 171 15.00 3.69 2.54
N LEU A 172 14.06 3.34 1.65
CA LEU A 172 12.94 4.19 1.28
C LEU A 172 12.06 4.51 2.48
N ILE A 173 11.71 3.50 3.28
CA ILE A 173 10.89 3.68 4.49
C ILE A 173 11.59 4.61 5.47
N ASP A 174 12.88 4.38 5.73
CA ASP A 174 13.66 5.23 6.63
C ASP A 174 13.80 6.66 6.10
N CYS A 175 13.92 6.84 4.77
CA CYS A 175 13.90 8.15 4.12
C CYS A 175 12.55 8.86 4.33
N LEU A 176 11.43 8.18 4.12
CA LEU A 176 10.08 8.72 4.32
C LEU A 176 9.85 9.17 5.76
N LEU A 177 10.31 8.40 6.75
CA LEU A 177 10.18 8.73 8.17
C LEU A 177 11.00 9.95 8.60
N ARG A 178 12.08 10.29 7.88
CA ARG A 178 12.95 11.45 8.18
C ARG A 178 12.62 12.69 7.35
N LEU A 179 11.90 12.52 6.24
CA LEU A 179 11.51 13.60 5.34
C LEU A 179 10.61 14.61 6.06
N LYS A 180 10.97 15.90 5.94
CA LYS A 180 10.14 17.00 6.45
C LYS A 180 8.76 16.98 5.81
N TYR A 181 7.75 17.31 6.60
CA TYR A 181 6.35 17.40 6.18
C TYR A 181 5.91 18.87 6.11
N THR A 182 5.12 19.21 5.09
CA THR A 182 4.63 20.56 4.83
C THR A 182 3.10 20.62 4.84
N LYS A 183 2.53 21.83 4.98
CA LYS A 183 1.07 22.01 4.94
C LYS A 183 0.51 21.76 3.55
N GLU A 184 1.32 21.98 2.53
CA GLU A 184 1.05 21.75 1.12
C GLU A 184 0.83 20.26 0.87
N ASP A 185 1.64 19.38 1.49
CA ASP A 185 1.44 17.93 1.42
C ASP A 185 0.08 17.52 2.02
N LYS A 186 -0.33 18.12 3.16
CA LYS A 186 -1.66 17.88 3.74
C LYS A 186 -2.76 18.22 2.74
N LYS A 187 -2.66 19.40 2.12
CA LYS A 187 -3.67 19.90 1.18
C LYS A 187 -3.77 18.99 -0.03
N GLU A 188 -2.64 18.61 -0.61
CA GLU A 188 -2.56 17.69 -1.74
C GLU A 188 -3.16 16.33 -1.42
N LEU A 189 -2.81 15.73 -0.26
CA LEU A 189 -3.38 14.47 0.20
C LEU A 189 -4.91 14.53 0.25
N ILE A 190 -5.46 15.57 0.86
CA ILE A 190 -6.91 15.67 1.04
C ILE A 190 -7.61 15.87 -0.31
N GLU A 191 -7.08 16.69 -1.20
CA GLU A 191 -7.72 16.87 -2.51
C GLU A 191 -7.70 15.60 -3.36
N LEU A 192 -6.60 14.83 -3.31
CA LEU A 192 -6.56 13.51 -3.97
C LEU A 192 -7.57 12.54 -3.35
N CYS A 193 -7.69 12.50 -2.02
CA CYS A 193 -8.70 11.67 -1.35
C CYS A 193 -10.13 12.10 -1.73
N LYS A 194 -10.43 13.40 -1.77
CA LYS A 194 -11.76 13.89 -2.18
C LYS A 194 -12.11 13.52 -3.62
N GLN A 195 -11.12 13.57 -4.52
CA GLN A 195 -11.29 13.11 -5.91
C GLN A 195 -11.55 11.61 -5.96
N GLN A 196 -10.78 10.80 -5.22
CA GLN A 196 -10.95 9.35 -5.17
C GLN A 196 -12.33 8.92 -4.62
N TYR A 197 -12.83 9.61 -3.59
CA TYR A 197 -14.12 9.32 -2.97
C TYR A 197 -15.25 10.25 -3.47
N GLN A 198 -15.11 10.79 -4.68
CA GLN A 198 -16.13 11.66 -5.25
C GLN A 198 -17.51 10.97 -5.30
N GLY A 199 -18.54 11.70 -4.84
CA GLY A 199 -19.90 11.19 -4.75
C GLY A 199 -20.15 10.22 -3.58
N ASN A 200 -19.14 9.89 -2.77
CA ASN A 200 -19.32 9.13 -1.53
C ASN A 200 -19.44 10.08 -0.34
N SER A 201 -20.67 10.48 0.01
CA SER A 201 -20.88 11.45 1.10
C SER A 201 -20.36 10.97 2.46
N PHE A 202 -20.34 9.65 2.70
CA PHE A 202 -19.84 9.09 3.95
C PHE A 202 -18.34 9.32 4.09
N GLU A 203 -17.54 8.94 3.09
CA GLU A 203 -16.10 9.15 3.12
C GLU A 203 -15.72 10.63 3.03
N LEU A 204 -16.46 11.44 2.28
CA LEU A 204 -16.27 12.89 2.25
C LEU A 204 -16.54 13.55 3.62
N ASN A 205 -17.42 12.98 4.45
CA ASN A 205 -17.60 13.43 5.83
C ASN A 205 -16.40 13.03 6.70
N ASN A 206 -15.94 11.78 6.61
CA ASN A 206 -14.74 11.31 7.33
C ASN A 206 -13.49 12.13 6.97
N ILE A 207 -13.34 12.52 5.70
CA ILE A 207 -12.26 13.40 5.24
C ILE A 207 -12.36 14.78 5.92
N ARG A 208 -13.57 15.36 6.02
CA ARG A 208 -13.78 16.65 6.69
C ARG A 208 -13.49 16.57 8.20
N GLU A 209 -13.96 15.52 8.86
CA GLU A 209 -13.66 15.21 10.26
C GLU A 209 -12.15 15.10 10.47
N PHE A 210 -11.46 14.31 9.65
CA PHE A 210 -10.01 14.17 9.70
C PHE A 210 -9.27 15.50 9.49
N GLN A 211 -9.75 16.37 8.60
CA GLN A 211 -9.13 17.67 8.38
C GLN A 211 -9.18 18.56 9.64
N GLN A 212 -10.29 18.49 10.38
CA GLN A 212 -10.59 19.35 11.54
C GLN A 212 -10.01 18.78 12.84
N ASP A 213 -10.16 17.47 13.07
CA ASP A 213 -10.00 16.85 14.38
C ASP A 213 -8.76 15.94 14.49
N TYR A 214 -7.99 15.77 13.41
CA TYR A 214 -6.78 14.96 13.45
C TYR A 214 -5.76 15.51 14.47
N SER A 215 -5.23 14.59 15.30
CA SER A 215 -4.12 14.83 16.21
C SER A 215 -3.13 13.67 16.13
N SER A 216 -1.84 13.96 16.29
CA SER A 216 -0.83 12.89 16.35
C SER A 216 -1.07 11.90 17.48
N ASN A 217 -1.88 12.25 18.49
CA ASN A 217 -2.25 11.40 19.62
C ASN A 217 -3.40 10.43 19.32
N ASN A 218 -4.18 10.63 18.24
CA ASN A 218 -5.28 9.74 17.86
C ASN A 218 -5.04 9.01 16.52
N VAL A 219 -3.80 8.95 16.03
CA VAL A 219 -3.49 8.34 14.71
C VAL A 219 -3.79 6.84 14.65
N LEU A 220 -3.56 6.08 15.74
CA LEU A 220 -3.89 4.64 15.78
C LEU A 220 -5.40 4.42 15.73
N TRP A 221 -6.18 5.30 16.35
CA TRP A 221 -7.63 5.28 16.23
C TRP A 221 -8.04 5.49 14.77
N TRP A 222 -7.55 6.55 14.11
CA TRP A 222 -7.80 6.77 12.67
C TRP A 222 -7.37 5.61 11.78
N TYR A 223 -6.25 4.96 12.10
CA TYR A 223 -5.75 3.80 11.38
C TYR A 223 -6.64 2.56 11.57
N SER A 224 -7.23 2.37 12.75
CA SER A 224 -8.12 1.25 13.04
C SER A 224 -9.54 1.39 12.48
N ARG A 225 -9.97 2.62 12.18
CA ARG A 225 -11.32 2.89 11.64
C ARG A 225 -11.40 2.51 10.17
N GLU A 226 -12.54 1.95 9.77
CA GLU A 226 -12.84 1.61 8.36
C GLU A 226 -13.22 2.84 7.52
N THR A 227 -12.29 3.79 7.39
CA THR A 227 -12.44 5.04 6.64
C THR A 227 -11.41 5.16 5.52
N PHE A 228 -11.51 6.23 4.72
CA PHE A 228 -10.54 6.59 3.70
C PHE A 228 -9.08 6.49 4.18
N PHE A 229 -8.79 6.81 5.45
CA PHE A 229 -7.43 6.84 5.98
C PHE A 229 -6.80 5.44 5.94
N TYR A 230 -7.46 4.46 6.55
CA TYR A 230 -7.00 3.07 6.54
C TYR A 230 -6.99 2.48 5.13
N LYS A 231 -8.06 2.71 4.37
CA LYS A 231 -8.26 2.17 3.01
C LYS A 231 -7.19 2.68 2.04
N THR A 232 -7.00 3.99 1.94
CA THR A 232 -6.05 4.60 1.00
C THR A 232 -4.61 4.34 1.42
N LEU A 233 -4.27 4.41 2.72
CA LEU A 233 -2.91 4.16 3.19
C LEU A 233 -2.47 2.72 2.92
N ASN A 234 -3.27 1.71 3.30
CA ASN A 234 -2.88 0.32 3.09
C ASN A 234 -2.85 -0.05 1.60
N ALA A 235 -3.75 0.52 0.80
CA ALA A 235 -3.72 0.30 -0.63
C ALA A 235 -2.48 0.94 -1.29
N ALA A 236 -2.06 2.13 -0.86
CA ALA A 236 -0.82 2.77 -1.31
C ALA A 236 0.42 1.93 -0.95
N LEU A 237 0.47 1.37 0.27
CA LEU A 237 1.57 0.51 0.70
C LEU A 237 1.64 -0.78 -0.13
N ARG A 238 0.49 -1.44 -0.38
CA ARG A 238 0.43 -2.65 -1.20
C ARG A 238 0.88 -2.42 -2.65
N LYS A 239 0.42 -1.33 -3.26
CA LYS A 239 0.78 -0.97 -4.65
C LYS A 239 2.15 -0.30 -4.77
N GLN A 240 2.82 -0.04 -3.64
CA GLN A 240 4.03 0.79 -3.55
C GLN A 240 3.87 2.14 -4.26
N ASP A 241 2.72 2.79 -4.05
CA ASP A 241 2.45 4.13 -4.55
C ASP A 241 3.29 5.13 -3.74
N ILE A 242 4.48 5.41 -4.25
CA ILE A 242 5.45 6.30 -3.63
C ILE A 242 4.87 7.70 -3.39
N HIS A 243 3.93 8.15 -4.22
CA HIS A 243 3.34 9.47 -4.08
C HIS A 243 2.38 9.53 -2.90
N PHE A 244 1.44 8.59 -2.78
CA PHE A 244 0.63 8.51 -1.59
C PHE A 244 1.46 8.20 -0.33
N MET A 245 2.46 7.33 -0.41
CA MET A 245 3.38 7.06 0.71
C MET A 245 4.10 8.33 1.19
N LEU A 246 4.57 9.17 0.25
CA LEU A 246 5.14 10.48 0.58
C LEU A 246 4.10 11.36 1.28
N LEU A 247 2.89 11.49 0.74
CA LEU A 247 1.85 12.32 1.33
C LEU A 247 1.41 11.82 2.72
N PHE A 248 1.42 10.51 2.94
CA PHE A 248 1.12 9.89 4.24
C PHE A 248 2.29 9.87 5.24
N ARG A 249 3.50 10.27 4.85
CA ARG A 249 4.74 10.06 5.64
C ARG A 249 4.68 10.60 7.08
N ALA A 250 4.06 11.75 7.30
CA ALA A 250 3.92 12.32 8.64
C ALA A 250 3.00 11.48 9.53
N TYR A 251 1.94 10.94 8.96
CA TYR A 251 0.99 10.07 9.65
C TYR A 251 1.61 8.70 9.95
N ILE A 252 2.40 8.16 9.00
CA ILE A 252 3.20 6.95 9.22
C ILE A 252 4.20 7.17 10.37
N LEU A 253 4.85 8.35 10.43
CA LEU A 253 5.74 8.72 11.52
C LEU A 253 5.00 8.86 12.87
N ASP A 254 3.79 9.41 12.86
CA ASP A 254 2.95 9.47 14.07
C ASP A 254 2.53 8.07 14.54
N ILE A 255 2.17 7.15 13.63
CA ILE A 255 1.93 5.74 13.95
C ILE A 255 3.19 5.12 14.56
N HIS A 256 4.36 5.33 13.95
CA HIS A 256 5.64 4.85 14.48
C HIS A 256 5.88 5.30 15.93
N ARG A 257 5.67 6.60 16.20
CA ARG A 257 5.82 7.18 17.53
C ARG A 257 4.84 6.58 18.53
N GLN A 258 3.58 6.39 18.15
CA GLN A 258 2.58 5.77 19.02
C GLN A 258 2.89 4.31 19.30
N LEU A 259 3.27 3.53 18.29
CA LEU A 259 3.68 2.14 18.49
C LEU A 259 4.90 2.06 19.41
N LYS A 260 5.88 2.96 19.25
CA LYS A 260 7.04 3.03 20.15
C LYS A 260 6.66 3.37 21.58
N ALA A 261 5.70 4.28 21.78
CA ALA A 261 5.20 4.65 23.10
C ALA A 261 4.45 3.50 23.79
N HIS A 262 3.76 2.66 23.01
CA HIS A 262 3.00 1.50 23.48
C HIS A 262 3.72 0.17 23.27
N GLN A 263 5.03 0.19 23.03
CA GLN A 263 5.83 -1.00 22.69
C GLN A 263 5.53 -2.13 23.67
N ALA A 264 5.35 -3.34 23.13
CA ALA A 264 5.12 -4.52 23.96
C ALA A 264 6.23 -4.67 25.02
N LYS A 265 5.86 -5.01 26.26
CA LYS A 265 6.82 -5.13 27.37
C LYS A 265 7.45 -6.51 27.48
N HIS A 266 6.80 -7.52 26.90
CA HIS A 266 7.18 -8.91 26.98
C HIS A 266 7.14 -9.52 25.58
N SER A 267 7.85 -10.64 25.39
CA SER A 267 7.76 -11.39 24.16
C SER A 267 6.33 -11.91 23.96
N LEU A 268 5.83 -11.78 22.74
CA LEU A 268 4.48 -12.20 22.36
C LEU A 268 4.56 -13.20 21.21
N ARG A 269 3.62 -14.15 21.23
CA ARG A 269 3.33 -14.96 20.05
C ARG A 269 2.01 -14.48 19.46
N VAL A 270 2.06 -14.13 18.18
CA VAL A 270 0.92 -13.56 17.46
C VAL A 270 0.66 -14.32 16.17
N TYR A 271 -0.57 -14.17 15.67
CA TYR A 271 -1.11 -14.97 14.59
C TYR A 271 -1.78 -14.10 13.54
N ARG A 272 -1.60 -14.46 12.27
CA ARG A 272 -2.34 -13.85 11.16
C ARG A 272 -2.67 -14.90 10.10
N SER A 273 -3.92 -14.92 9.68
CA SER A 273 -4.40 -15.77 8.60
C SER A 273 -4.40 -15.04 7.27
N GLN A 274 -4.09 -15.76 6.19
CA GLN A 274 -4.11 -15.22 4.83
C GLN A 274 -4.31 -16.32 3.79
N MET A 275 -4.84 -15.94 2.63
CA MET A 275 -4.80 -16.78 1.42
C MET A 275 -3.62 -16.33 0.54
N ILE A 276 -2.69 -17.25 0.25
CA ILE A 276 -1.53 -16.97 -0.61
C ILE A 276 -1.44 -17.93 -1.79
N LEU A 277 -0.76 -17.53 -2.86
CA LEU A 277 -0.57 -18.39 -4.03
C LEU A 277 0.33 -19.59 -3.70
N ASN A 278 0.14 -20.73 -4.36
CA ASN A 278 1.05 -21.87 -4.22
C ASN A 278 2.46 -21.51 -4.67
N ASP A 279 2.61 -20.68 -5.70
CA ASP A 279 3.92 -20.20 -6.14
C ASP A 279 4.58 -19.30 -5.08
N GLU A 280 3.79 -18.49 -4.37
CA GLU A 280 4.26 -17.71 -3.23
C GLU A 280 4.66 -18.63 -2.07
N LEU A 281 3.83 -19.62 -1.73
CA LEU A 281 4.17 -20.63 -0.71
C LEU A 281 5.43 -21.41 -1.09
N LYS A 282 5.60 -21.77 -2.37
CA LYS A 282 6.79 -22.45 -2.88
C LYS A 282 8.02 -21.57 -2.72
N THR A 283 7.91 -20.29 -3.08
CA THR A 283 8.97 -19.29 -2.88
C THR A 283 9.36 -19.19 -1.41
N LEU A 284 8.38 -19.13 -0.50
CA LEU A 284 8.65 -19.12 0.94
C LEU A 284 9.35 -20.41 1.39
N LYS A 285 8.90 -21.59 0.93
CA LYS A 285 9.54 -22.88 1.25
C LYS A 285 11.00 -22.96 0.78
N GLU A 286 11.30 -22.46 -0.42
CA GLU A 286 12.65 -22.41 -0.98
C GLU A 286 13.57 -21.47 -0.18
N ASN A 287 13.01 -20.44 0.44
CA ASN A 287 13.74 -19.44 1.21
C ASN A 287 13.66 -19.67 2.74
N ARG A 288 13.49 -20.92 3.18
CA ARG A 288 13.53 -21.24 4.62
C ARG A 288 14.90 -20.86 5.22
N GLY A 289 14.86 -20.24 6.40
CA GLY A 289 16.02 -19.69 7.12
C GLY A 289 16.43 -18.29 6.67
N GLN A 290 15.83 -17.76 5.61
CA GLN A 290 16.13 -16.43 5.07
C GLN A 290 15.28 -15.34 5.74
N PHE A 291 15.60 -14.07 5.44
CA PHE A 291 14.86 -12.92 5.95
C PHE A 291 13.79 -12.47 4.97
N ILE A 292 12.64 -12.08 5.50
CA ILE A 292 11.57 -11.43 4.76
C ILE A 292 11.26 -10.08 5.39
N SER A 293 10.88 -9.09 4.59
CA SER A 293 10.38 -7.81 5.09
C SER A 293 8.95 -7.59 4.61
N ILE A 294 8.09 -7.13 5.52
CA ILE A 294 6.71 -6.77 5.19
C ILE A 294 6.62 -5.24 5.06
N ASN A 295 6.42 -4.75 3.84
CA ASN A 295 6.43 -3.32 3.50
C ASN A 295 5.06 -2.63 3.66
N SER A 296 4.14 -3.28 4.37
CA SER A 296 2.89 -2.71 4.87
C SER A 296 2.88 -2.81 6.40
N PHE A 297 1.94 -2.12 7.05
CA PHE A 297 1.66 -2.44 8.44
C PHE A 297 1.18 -3.89 8.57
N PHE A 298 1.63 -4.58 9.61
CA PHE A 298 1.30 -5.98 9.79
C PHE A 298 0.39 -6.16 11.00
N SER A 299 -0.90 -6.26 10.72
CA SER A 299 -1.94 -6.48 11.73
C SER A 299 -2.04 -7.98 12.05
N THR A 300 -1.99 -8.31 13.34
CA THR A 300 -1.96 -9.67 13.88
C THR A 300 -2.85 -9.75 15.12
N SER A 301 -3.21 -10.96 15.56
CA SER A 301 -3.96 -11.18 16.79
C SER A 301 -3.15 -12.04 17.76
N THR A 302 -3.29 -11.80 19.06
CA THR A 302 -2.77 -12.72 20.09
C THR A 302 -3.62 -13.99 20.21
N ASP A 303 -4.86 -13.98 19.70
CA ASP A 303 -5.78 -15.11 19.70
C ASP A 303 -5.65 -15.94 18.41
N LYS A 304 -5.09 -17.15 18.56
CA LYS A 304 -4.95 -18.12 17.47
C LYS A 304 -6.28 -18.59 16.91
N GLN A 305 -7.30 -18.79 17.75
CA GLN A 305 -8.61 -19.28 17.30
C GLN A 305 -9.34 -18.19 16.52
N GLN A 306 -9.28 -16.94 17.00
CA GLN A 306 -9.81 -15.80 16.27
C GLN A 306 -9.14 -15.68 14.89
N ALA A 307 -7.81 -15.74 14.82
CA ALA A 307 -7.10 -15.70 13.53
C ALA A 307 -7.53 -16.82 12.59
N LEU A 308 -7.62 -18.07 13.07
CA LEU A 308 -8.02 -19.23 12.27
C LEU A 308 -9.48 -19.16 11.80
N SER A 309 -10.37 -18.56 12.60
CA SER A 309 -11.79 -18.42 12.25
C SER A 309 -12.01 -17.71 10.91
N PHE A 310 -11.07 -16.84 10.51
CA PHE A 310 -11.12 -16.11 9.24
C PHE A 310 -10.91 -16.99 8.00
N LEU A 311 -10.25 -18.15 8.13
CA LEU A 311 -9.97 -19.07 7.01
C LEU A 311 -11.14 -20.02 6.71
N ASN A 312 -11.99 -20.30 7.71
CA ASN A 312 -13.13 -21.20 7.60
C ASN A 312 -14.22 -20.71 6.62
N ALA A 313 -14.08 -19.52 6.05
CA ALA A 313 -15.05 -18.90 5.14
C ALA A 313 -14.80 -19.17 3.64
N THR A 314 -13.72 -19.88 3.27
CA THR A 314 -13.28 -20.03 1.88
C THR A 314 -13.26 -21.50 1.42
N ASN A 315 -13.98 -21.79 0.33
CA ASN A 315 -14.00 -23.11 -0.32
C ASN A 315 -13.13 -23.11 -1.58
N ASP A 316 -12.55 -24.28 -1.85
CA ASP A 316 -11.74 -24.70 -3.01
C ASP A 316 -11.96 -23.85 -4.28
N THR A 317 -11.10 -22.85 -4.49
CA THR A 317 -10.84 -22.33 -5.84
C THR A 317 -9.39 -21.85 -5.96
N ASP A 318 -8.77 -22.20 -7.10
CA ASP A 318 -7.63 -21.56 -7.78
C ASP A 318 -6.35 -21.31 -6.98
N ASN A 319 -5.34 -22.18 -7.16
CA ASN A 319 -3.91 -22.02 -6.83
C ASN A 319 -3.54 -21.31 -5.50
N LEU A 320 -4.50 -21.13 -4.60
CA LEU A 320 -4.38 -20.45 -3.33
C LEU A 320 -4.46 -21.49 -2.23
N VAL A 321 -3.72 -21.22 -1.16
CA VAL A 321 -3.69 -22.07 0.01
C VAL A 321 -3.84 -21.22 1.26
N PRO A 322 -4.64 -21.69 2.23
CA PRO A 322 -4.76 -21.01 3.51
C PRO A 322 -3.44 -21.16 4.27
N VAL A 323 -2.93 -20.02 4.75
CA VAL A 323 -1.75 -19.96 5.61
C VAL A 323 -2.08 -19.27 6.93
N LEU A 324 -1.44 -19.76 7.98
CA LEU A 324 -1.37 -19.12 9.28
C LEU A 324 0.08 -18.73 9.54
N PHE A 325 0.34 -17.43 9.61
CA PHE A 325 1.59 -16.90 10.13
C PHE A 325 1.58 -17.01 11.66
N GLU A 326 2.59 -17.67 12.21
CA GLU A 326 2.84 -17.79 13.65
C GLU A 326 4.17 -17.08 13.95
N ILE A 327 4.10 -15.98 14.68
CA ILE A 327 5.20 -15.03 14.82
C ILE A 327 5.63 -14.95 16.27
N ASP A 328 6.91 -15.23 16.52
CA ASP A 328 7.55 -14.99 17.80
C ASP A 328 8.20 -13.60 17.80
N ALA A 329 7.64 -12.68 18.58
CA ALA A 329 8.07 -11.29 18.63
C ALA A 329 8.66 -10.92 19.98
N ASN A 330 9.95 -10.58 20.00
CA ASN A 330 10.63 -10.07 21.18
C ASN A 330 10.81 -8.54 21.06
N PRO A 331 10.23 -7.73 21.97
CA PRO A 331 10.27 -6.27 21.89
C PRO A 331 11.67 -5.67 22.04
N ASN A 332 12.63 -6.43 22.58
CA ASN A 332 14.00 -5.97 22.80
C ASN A 332 14.90 -6.09 21.55
N VAL A 333 14.44 -6.75 20.49
CA VAL A 333 15.26 -7.06 19.31
C VAL A 333 15.22 -5.92 18.29
N ALA A 334 14.03 -5.49 17.85
CA ALA A 334 13.89 -4.50 16.79
C ALA A 334 13.38 -3.14 17.32
N ILE A 335 14.27 -2.37 17.94
CA ILE A 335 13.93 -1.06 18.52
C ILE A 335 13.50 -0.05 17.44
N THR A 336 14.02 -0.19 16.22
CA THR A 336 13.77 0.69 15.08
C THR A 336 12.38 0.51 14.46
N LYS A 337 11.83 -0.72 14.50
CA LYS A 337 10.51 -1.10 13.99
C LYS A 337 9.62 -1.59 15.14
N PRO A 338 8.94 -0.68 15.86
CA PRO A 338 8.14 -1.06 17.03
C PRO A 338 6.91 -1.90 16.64
N PHE A 339 6.41 -2.64 17.62
CA PHE A 339 5.10 -3.29 17.57
C PHE A 339 4.40 -3.18 18.92
N ALA A 340 3.09 -3.01 18.88
CA ALA A 340 2.29 -2.80 20.08
C ALA A 340 0.94 -3.48 19.97
N ASP A 341 0.40 -3.89 21.11
CA ASP A 341 -1.03 -4.15 21.25
C ASP A 341 -1.77 -2.81 21.20
N ILE A 342 -2.61 -2.65 20.18
CA ILE A 342 -3.35 -1.41 19.92
C ILE A 342 -4.82 -1.55 20.30
N SER A 343 -5.23 -2.65 20.94
CA SER A 343 -6.63 -2.93 21.28
C SER A 343 -7.27 -1.82 22.12
N SER A 344 -6.48 -1.14 22.97
CA SER A 344 -6.99 -0.03 23.80
C SER A 344 -7.17 1.30 23.06
N GLN A 345 -6.52 1.46 21.91
CA GLN A 345 -6.49 2.67 21.08
C GLN A 345 -7.38 2.53 19.83
N CYS A 346 -7.79 1.29 19.50
CA CYS A 346 -8.62 1.00 18.36
C CYS A 346 -10.09 1.34 18.59
N GLU A 347 -10.81 1.59 17.49
CA GLU A 347 -12.27 1.64 17.47
C GLU A 347 -12.88 0.29 17.92
N TYR A 348 -12.19 -0.81 17.64
CA TYR A 348 -12.65 -2.17 17.90
C TYR A 348 -11.79 -2.85 18.97
N LYS A 349 -12.28 -2.82 20.22
CA LYS A 349 -11.52 -3.30 21.38
C LYS A 349 -11.42 -4.82 21.47
N ASP A 350 -12.27 -5.54 20.76
CA ASP A 350 -12.43 -7.00 20.87
C ASP A 350 -11.50 -7.80 19.93
N GLU A 351 -10.70 -7.11 19.10
CA GLU A 351 -9.87 -7.79 18.08
C GLU A 351 -8.47 -8.20 18.56
N CYS A 352 -8.11 -7.90 19.81
CA CYS A 352 -6.79 -8.25 20.40
C CYS A 352 -5.62 -7.92 19.45
N GLU A 353 -5.74 -6.78 18.76
CA GLU A 353 -4.91 -6.45 17.61
C GLU A 353 -3.51 -6.01 18.05
N VAL A 354 -2.50 -6.72 17.55
CA VAL A 354 -1.09 -6.34 17.63
C VAL A 354 -0.62 -5.88 16.27
N LEU A 355 -0.15 -4.64 16.19
CA LEU A 355 0.28 -4.00 14.95
C LEU A 355 1.80 -3.85 14.93
N PHE A 356 2.44 -4.38 13.89
CA PHE A 356 3.85 -4.14 13.62
C PHE A 356 4.02 -2.97 12.66
N MET A 357 5.07 -2.19 12.90
CA MET A 357 5.48 -1.13 11.99
C MET A 357 5.78 -1.66 10.59
N LEU A 358 5.46 -0.85 9.57
CA LEU A 358 5.85 -1.16 8.20
C LEU A 358 7.37 -1.25 8.03
N GLY A 359 7.81 -2.18 7.19
CA GLY A 359 9.22 -2.53 7.02
C GLY A 359 9.75 -3.50 8.07
N SER A 360 8.90 -4.04 8.95
CA SER A 360 9.28 -5.10 9.90
C SER A 360 9.93 -6.30 9.20
N ILE A 361 11.02 -6.81 9.78
CA ILE A 361 11.82 -7.90 9.24
C ILE A 361 11.58 -9.16 10.07
N PHE A 362 11.43 -10.29 9.39
CA PHE A 362 11.19 -11.59 10.02
C PHE A 362 12.13 -12.63 9.43
N ARG A 363 12.67 -13.51 10.26
CA ARG A 363 13.35 -14.72 9.78
C ARG A 363 12.32 -15.82 9.61
N LEU A 364 12.36 -16.48 8.46
CA LEU A 364 11.47 -17.60 8.16
C LEU A 364 12.02 -18.89 8.75
N ASP A 365 11.51 -19.33 9.90
CA ASP A 365 12.11 -20.45 10.63
C ASP A 365 11.65 -21.81 10.08
N ASN A 366 10.34 -21.99 9.91
CA ASN A 366 9.79 -23.27 9.47
C ASN A 366 8.44 -23.13 8.77
N ILE A 367 8.15 -24.04 7.84
CA ILE A 367 6.85 -24.13 7.16
C ILE A 367 6.36 -25.56 7.25
N LYS A 368 5.22 -25.76 7.89
CA LYS A 368 4.62 -27.09 8.12
C LYS A 368 3.14 -27.08 7.82
N ARG A 369 2.55 -28.26 7.64
CA ARG A 369 1.10 -28.42 7.52
C ARG A 369 0.50 -28.64 8.91
N SER A 370 -0.71 -28.13 9.15
CA SER A 370 -1.48 -28.38 10.37
C SER A 370 -1.82 -29.87 10.51
N SER A 371 -2.16 -30.30 11.72
CA SER A 371 -2.49 -31.70 12.02
C SER A 371 -3.70 -32.23 11.25
N ASP A 372 -4.68 -31.37 10.97
CA ASP A 372 -5.86 -31.67 10.14
C ASP A 372 -5.57 -31.59 8.63
N GLY A 373 -4.37 -31.16 8.22
CA GLY A 373 -3.98 -31.00 6.83
C GLY A 373 -4.62 -29.80 6.12
N GLN A 374 -5.40 -28.97 6.79
CA GLN A 374 -6.17 -27.91 6.12
C GLN A 374 -5.37 -26.63 5.88
N VAL A 375 -4.43 -26.30 6.77
CA VAL A 375 -3.73 -25.00 6.79
C VAL A 375 -2.22 -25.19 6.79
N TRP A 376 -1.50 -24.32 6.08
CA TRP A 376 -0.04 -24.23 6.18
C TRP A 376 0.35 -23.25 7.29
N ILE A 377 1.16 -23.71 8.24
CA ILE A 377 1.67 -22.89 9.33
C ILE A 377 3.07 -22.41 8.96
N ILE A 378 3.22 -21.09 8.85
CA ILE A 378 4.47 -20.39 8.55
C ILE A 378 4.97 -19.80 9.86
N GLN A 379 6.00 -20.42 10.43
CA GLN A 379 6.63 -19.98 11.66
C GLN A 379 7.76 -19.01 11.36
N MET A 380 7.75 -17.85 12.01
CA MET A 380 8.75 -16.81 11.83
C MET A 380 9.10 -16.11 13.12
N THR A 381 10.33 -15.60 13.19
CA THR A 381 10.84 -14.83 14.33
C THR A 381 11.02 -13.38 13.90
N PHE A 382 10.53 -12.46 14.71
CA PHE A 382 10.74 -11.03 14.49
C PHE A 382 12.22 -10.65 14.73
N CYS A 383 12.82 -9.96 13.77
CA CYS A 383 14.26 -9.68 13.71
C CYS A 383 14.56 -8.19 13.65
N SER A 384 15.79 -7.83 14.04
CA SER A 384 16.32 -6.46 13.96
C SER A 384 16.95 -6.18 12.60
N ASP A 385 17.06 -4.89 12.25
CA ASP A 385 17.92 -4.44 11.16
C ASP A 385 19.42 -4.53 11.49
N ASP A 386 19.77 -4.82 12.76
CA ASP A 386 21.14 -5.01 13.25
C ASP A 386 21.65 -6.47 13.22
N GLU A 387 20.87 -7.41 12.67
CA GLU A 387 21.31 -8.79 12.45
C GLU A 387 22.58 -8.82 11.58
N HIS A 388 23.57 -9.65 11.93
CA HIS A 388 24.91 -9.62 11.33
C HIS A 388 24.91 -9.65 9.79
N ASP A 389 24.02 -10.45 9.19
CA ASP A 389 23.94 -10.63 7.74
C ASP A 389 23.25 -9.45 7.01
N LEU A 390 22.44 -8.65 7.72
CA LEU A 390 21.72 -7.50 7.18
C LEU A 390 22.43 -6.18 7.48
N ARG A 391 23.09 -6.11 8.64
CA ARG A 391 23.66 -4.90 9.21
C ARG A 391 24.60 -4.20 8.25
N GLN A 392 25.58 -4.92 7.67
CA GLN A 392 26.58 -4.30 6.80
C GLN A 392 25.93 -3.68 5.56
N VAL A 393 25.07 -4.42 4.88
CA VAL A 393 24.43 -3.96 3.63
C VAL A 393 23.48 -2.79 3.89
N LEU A 394 22.71 -2.84 4.98
CA LEU A 394 21.81 -1.75 5.37
C LEU A 394 22.59 -0.51 5.84
N MET A 395 23.68 -0.68 6.59
CA MET A 395 24.53 0.43 7.02
C MET A 395 25.17 1.12 5.81
N ASP A 396 25.80 0.37 4.92
CA ASP A 396 26.45 0.92 3.72
C ASP A 396 25.46 1.74 2.86
N MET A 397 24.25 1.21 2.64
CA MET A 397 23.21 1.90 1.88
C MET A 397 22.63 3.12 2.62
N LYS A 398 22.43 3.01 3.94
CA LYS A 398 21.96 4.15 4.75
C LYS A 398 23.02 5.25 4.79
N GLU A 399 24.31 4.94 4.85
CA GLU A 399 25.39 5.92 4.78
C GLU A 399 25.47 6.59 3.40
N GLN A 400 25.27 5.82 2.32
CA GLN A 400 25.30 6.34 0.96
C GLN A 400 24.18 7.36 0.68
N PHE A 401 22.96 7.11 1.15
CA PHE A 401 21.79 7.94 0.82
C PHE A 401 21.33 8.85 1.97
N ILE A 402 21.40 8.37 3.20
CA ILE A 402 20.79 8.99 4.38
C ILE A 402 21.87 9.51 5.34
N SER A 403 22.88 10.20 4.80
CA SER A 403 23.83 10.98 5.59
C SER A 403 23.29 12.40 5.81
N GLY A 404 22.94 12.76 7.04
CA GLY A 404 22.50 14.12 7.40
C GLY A 404 21.00 14.39 7.19
N GLU A 405 20.65 15.61 6.79
CA GLU A 405 19.26 16.03 6.64
C GLU A 405 18.61 15.40 5.40
N THR A 406 17.55 14.62 5.60
CA THR A 406 16.87 13.90 4.51
C THR A 406 15.98 14.86 3.72
N SER A 407 16.19 14.94 2.41
CA SER A 407 15.47 15.83 1.50
C SER A 407 14.80 15.09 0.34
N LEU A 408 13.96 15.79 -0.43
CA LEU A 408 13.38 15.24 -1.66
C LEU A 408 14.46 14.84 -2.70
N GLN A 409 15.66 15.42 -2.62
CA GLN A 409 16.79 14.99 -3.46
C GLN A 409 17.24 13.58 -3.07
N THR A 410 17.32 13.28 -1.76
CA THR A 410 17.62 11.93 -1.27
C THR A 410 16.58 10.93 -1.76
N LEU A 411 15.30 11.28 -1.67
CA LEU A 411 14.21 10.45 -2.18
C LEU A 411 14.34 10.20 -3.69
N GLY A 412 14.59 11.25 -4.48
CA GLY A 412 14.77 11.13 -5.92
C GLY A 412 15.94 10.21 -6.30
N LYS A 413 17.06 10.30 -5.59
CA LYS A 413 18.22 9.40 -5.78
C LYS A 413 17.90 7.95 -5.46
N ILE A 414 17.24 7.68 -4.33
CA ILE A 414 16.80 6.32 -3.96
C ILE A 414 15.88 5.76 -5.06
N LEU A 415 14.91 6.54 -5.54
CA LEU A 415 13.98 6.10 -6.58
C LEU A 415 14.66 5.84 -7.92
N TRP A 416 15.67 6.64 -8.28
CA TRP A 416 16.45 6.40 -9.47
C TRP A 416 17.18 5.05 -9.39
N GLU A 417 17.85 4.77 -8.28
CA GLU A 417 18.57 3.51 -8.05
C GLU A 417 17.64 2.29 -7.93
N MET A 418 16.39 2.50 -7.49
CA MET A 418 15.32 1.51 -7.56
C MET A 418 14.81 1.23 -8.98
N GLY A 419 15.35 1.89 -10.01
CA GLY A 419 14.90 1.76 -11.40
C GLY A 419 13.58 2.50 -11.69
N LYS A 420 13.24 3.53 -10.91
CA LYS A 420 12.03 4.36 -11.08
C LYS A 420 12.38 5.79 -11.54
N PRO A 421 13.01 5.97 -12.73
CA PRO A 421 13.54 7.27 -13.15
C PRO A 421 12.46 8.35 -13.31
N ASN A 422 11.26 8.01 -13.81
CA ASN A 422 10.17 8.97 -13.98
C ASN A 422 9.71 9.58 -12.63
N LEU A 423 9.67 8.76 -11.57
CA LEU A 423 9.35 9.25 -10.22
C LEU A 423 10.50 10.06 -9.62
N ALA A 424 11.74 9.65 -9.87
CA ALA A 424 12.92 10.43 -9.47
C ALA A 424 12.89 11.84 -10.08
N GLU A 425 12.62 11.94 -11.39
CA GLU A 425 12.48 13.20 -12.11
C GLU A 425 11.39 14.08 -11.47
N LYS A 426 10.20 13.52 -11.22
CA LYS A 426 9.07 14.21 -10.58
C LYS A 426 9.49 14.85 -9.25
N TYR A 427 10.24 14.14 -8.40
CA TYR A 427 10.64 14.67 -7.09
C TYR A 427 11.82 15.64 -7.15
N PHE A 428 12.74 15.48 -8.11
CA PHE A 428 13.77 16.49 -8.36
C PHE A 428 13.14 17.81 -8.84
N ILE A 429 12.15 17.76 -9.73
CA ILE A 429 11.40 18.93 -10.19
C ILE A 429 10.60 19.55 -9.03
N ARG A 430 9.86 18.74 -8.25
CA ARG A 430 9.12 19.23 -7.08
C ARG A 430 10.03 19.96 -6.09
N LEU A 431 11.23 19.43 -5.83
CA LEU A 431 12.20 20.12 -4.97
C LEU A 431 12.71 21.42 -5.60
N LEU A 432 12.99 21.41 -6.91
CA LEU A 432 13.44 22.59 -7.64
C LEU A 432 12.42 23.74 -7.59
N GLU A 433 11.13 23.43 -7.61
CA GLU A 433 10.04 24.40 -7.46
C GLU A 433 9.94 24.98 -6.03
N GLN A 434 10.29 24.18 -5.01
CA GLN A 434 10.28 24.60 -3.61
C GLN A 434 11.50 25.44 -3.21
N LEU A 435 12.62 25.31 -3.92
CA LEU A 435 13.86 26.01 -3.60
C LEU A 435 13.86 27.47 -4.10
N PRO A 436 14.40 28.44 -3.31
CA PRO A 436 14.63 29.80 -3.77
C PRO A 436 15.51 29.85 -5.03
N ALA A 437 15.32 30.86 -5.88
CA ALA A 437 16.03 30.98 -7.15
C ALA A 437 17.58 30.99 -7.02
N ASN A 438 18.12 31.45 -5.89
CA ASN A 438 19.56 31.56 -5.65
C ASN A 438 20.15 30.41 -4.82
N ASP A 439 19.36 29.35 -4.54
CA ASP A 439 19.81 28.23 -3.71
C ASP A 439 20.88 27.39 -4.43
N SER A 440 22.00 27.12 -3.75
CA SER A 440 23.12 26.36 -4.29
C SER A 440 22.75 24.91 -4.67
N LEU A 441 21.72 24.35 -4.05
CA LEU A 441 21.21 23.01 -4.34
C LEU A 441 20.58 22.90 -5.74
N ARG A 442 20.07 24.00 -6.31
CA ARG A 442 19.48 24.00 -7.67
C ARG A 442 20.49 23.51 -8.71
N ARG A 443 21.75 23.90 -8.57
CA ARG A 443 22.82 23.43 -9.46
C ARG A 443 22.98 21.92 -9.41
N HIS A 444 22.96 21.34 -8.21
CA HIS A 444 23.05 19.89 -8.04
C HIS A 444 21.84 19.18 -8.63
N LEU A 445 20.63 19.73 -8.47
CA LEU A 445 19.42 19.18 -9.07
C LEU A 445 19.44 19.21 -10.60
N TYR A 446 19.91 20.30 -11.22
CA TYR A 446 20.08 20.34 -12.67
C TYR A 446 21.08 19.28 -13.17
N GLN A 447 22.15 19.02 -12.41
CA GLN A 447 23.09 17.96 -12.74
C GLN A 447 22.46 16.57 -12.58
N ASP A 448 21.72 16.33 -11.49
CA ASP A 448 21.02 15.07 -11.24
C ASP A 448 19.97 14.80 -12.34
N LEU A 449 19.15 15.80 -12.70
CA LEU A 449 18.19 15.75 -13.82
C LEU A 449 18.88 15.49 -15.16
N GLY A 450 20.00 16.16 -15.43
CA GLY A 450 20.76 15.94 -16.66
C GLY A 450 21.32 14.52 -16.76
N ARG A 451 21.81 13.94 -15.65
CA ARG A 451 22.28 12.55 -15.62
C ARG A 451 21.11 11.56 -15.77
N LEU A 452 19.99 11.83 -15.11
CA LEU A 452 18.78 11.03 -15.21
C LEU A 452 18.25 10.98 -16.65
N ALA A 453 18.16 12.12 -17.32
CA ALA A 453 17.74 12.20 -18.72
C ALA A 453 18.69 11.42 -19.66
N SER A 454 20.00 11.53 -19.45
CA SER A 454 20.98 10.68 -20.17
C SER A 454 20.75 9.19 -19.94
N HIS A 455 20.44 8.80 -18.70
CA HIS A 455 20.19 7.40 -18.34
C HIS A 455 18.92 6.84 -18.99
N VAL A 456 17.88 7.67 -19.16
CA VAL A 456 16.64 7.31 -19.86
C VAL A 456 16.81 7.36 -21.40
N GLY A 457 17.91 7.92 -21.90
CA GLY A 457 18.21 8.05 -23.33
C GLY A 457 17.71 9.35 -23.98
N ASP A 458 17.15 10.28 -23.20
CA ASP A 458 16.70 11.59 -23.67
C ASP A 458 17.89 12.59 -23.63
N LEU A 459 18.68 12.56 -24.70
CA LEU A 459 19.89 13.38 -24.82
C LEU A 459 19.58 14.88 -24.90
N ASP A 460 18.45 15.25 -25.52
CA ASP A 460 18.06 16.65 -25.68
C ASP A 460 17.72 17.29 -24.34
N LYS A 461 16.85 16.64 -23.54
CA LYS A 461 16.58 17.10 -22.16
C LYS A 461 17.85 17.07 -21.30
N SER A 462 18.70 16.07 -21.49
CA SER A 462 19.97 16.00 -20.77
C SER A 462 20.86 17.22 -21.03
N MET A 463 20.97 17.63 -22.29
CA MET A 463 21.72 18.82 -22.68
C MET A 463 21.08 20.10 -22.14
N GLU A 464 19.75 20.21 -22.18
CA GLU A 464 19.02 21.34 -21.61
C GLU A 464 19.30 21.51 -20.11
N TRP A 465 19.20 20.43 -19.33
CA TRP A 465 19.48 20.46 -17.89
C TRP A 465 20.93 20.79 -17.58
N ARG A 466 21.88 20.25 -18.35
CA ARG A 466 23.31 20.60 -18.21
C ARG A 466 23.56 22.07 -18.53
N GLN A 467 22.90 22.62 -19.54
CA GLN A 467 23.01 24.04 -19.88
C GLN A 467 22.49 24.92 -18.73
N LYS A 468 21.33 24.60 -18.16
CA LYS A 468 20.79 25.28 -16.96
C LYS A 468 21.77 25.23 -15.77
N ALA A 469 22.45 24.10 -15.56
CA ALA A 469 23.47 23.98 -14.51
C ALA A 469 24.69 24.88 -14.76
N LEU A 470 25.13 25.03 -16.02
CA LEU A 470 26.24 25.90 -16.41
C LEU A 470 25.88 27.38 -16.25
N ASP A 471 24.68 27.77 -16.68
CA ASP A 471 24.23 29.16 -16.60
C ASP A 471 24.02 29.61 -15.15
N PHE A 472 23.51 28.72 -14.29
CA PHE A 472 23.46 28.96 -12.85
C PHE A 472 24.85 29.21 -12.25
N LYS A 473 25.87 28.43 -12.66
CA LYS A 473 27.26 28.61 -12.22
C LYS A 473 27.83 29.97 -12.64
N LYS A 474 27.49 30.45 -13.84
CA LYS A 474 27.95 31.76 -14.33
C LYS A 474 27.30 32.91 -13.55
N GLN A 475 26.02 32.81 -13.22
CA GLN A 475 25.28 33.84 -12.47
C GLN A 475 25.68 33.91 -10.98
N SER A 476 26.17 32.81 -10.42
CA SER A 476 26.60 32.73 -9.01
C SER A 476 28.09 33.07 -8.78
N GLN A 477 28.88 33.28 -9.82
CA GLN A 477 30.24 33.82 -9.69
C GLN A 477 30.19 35.35 -9.63
N PRO A 478 30.78 36.00 -8.61
CA PRO A 478 30.89 37.45 -8.60
C PRO A 478 31.82 37.89 -9.73
N ALA A 479 31.40 38.92 -10.47
CA ALA A 479 32.20 39.62 -11.47
C ALA A 479 33.41 40.29 -10.79
N GLY A 480 34.47 39.54 -10.52
CA GLY A 480 35.63 40.06 -9.79
C GLY A 480 36.75 39.08 -9.45
N SER A 481 36.78 37.87 -10.03
CA SER A 481 37.94 36.97 -9.89
C SER A 481 38.65 36.71 -11.22
N SER A 482 38.87 37.77 -12.01
CA SER A 482 39.95 37.78 -13.00
C SER A 482 41.26 38.23 -12.31
N SER A 483 41.83 37.38 -11.47
CA SER A 483 43.25 37.51 -11.12
C SER A 483 44.11 36.93 -12.25
N THR A 484 44.28 37.72 -13.29
CA THR A 484 45.34 37.51 -14.28
C THR A 484 46.67 37.64 -13.53
N ARG A 485 47.27 36.50 -13.15
CA ARG A 485 48.69 36.44 -12.77
C ARG A 485 49.51 36.86 -14.00
N GLN A 486 49.82 38.15 -14.10
CA GLN A 486 50.95 38.58 -14.92
C GLN A 486 52.23 38.19 -14.19
N THR A 487 52.94 37.28 -14.83
CA THR A 487 54.31 36.85 -14.56
C THR A 487 55.24 38.05 -14.37
N THR A 488 55.79 38.19 -13.17
CA THR A 488 56.98 38.99 -12.90
C THR A 488 58.20 38.31 -13.53
N ASN A 489 58.75 38.90 -14.59
CA ASN A 489 60.09 38.58 -15.07
C ASN A 489 61.11 39.06 -14.03
N ILE A 490 61.92 38.14 -13.52
CA ILE A 490 63.13 38.44 -12.77
C ILE A 490 64.29 38.52 -13.77
N LYS A 491 65.15 39.51 -13.53
CA LYS A 491 66.34 39.92 -14.30
C LYS A 491 67.30 38.79 -14.64
#